data_AF-A0AAW1UM70-F1
#
_entry.id   AF-A0AAW1UM70-F1
#
_cell.length_a   1.000
_cell.length_b   1.000
_cell.length_c   1.000
_cell.angle_alpha   90.00
_cell.angle_beta   90.00
_cell.angle_gamma   90.00
#
_symmetry.space_group_name_H-M   'P 1'
#
loop_
_entity.id
_entity.type
_entity.pdbx_description
1 polymer ?
#
loop_
_entity_poly.entity_id
_entity_poly.type
_entity_poly.pdbx_seq_one_letter_code
_entity_poly.pdbx_strand_id
1 'polypeptide(L)'
;MIYVKSGLQISPLDISRFSEEVHCEVCGIRVTTQNHILYNALEYCSARTDVMFLCGDLNVNYLDSCSNDRKLLSDLLGCFNLTVSSLLPTRVFLNSVGKTTSAKLDYVLTNAERDQFEVEVVEANLSDHKIIKLDLLSVFLLPLPISSPLKSVRIINDSSLNSFVTMLAGTDFAALYSNSDIDIIFKIFSDLLQSAMYECIPLKNVRLSVQYGDWIAFMVISILFKKT
;
A
#
# COMPACT_ATOMS: atom_id res chain seq x y z
N MET A 1 15.16 -16.96 -35.51
CA MET A 1 15.20 -18.42 -35.72
C MET A 1 13.79 -18.94 -35.53
N ILE A 2 13.17 -19.51 -36.57
CA ILE A 2 11.74 -19.87 -36.58
C ILE A 2 11.64 -21.37 -36.25
N TYR A 3 10.91 -21.72 -35.20
CA TYR A 3 10.51 -23.10 -34.94
C TYR A 3 9.04 -23.27 -35.27
N VAL A 4 8.71 -24.25 -36.10
CA VAL A 4 7.34 -24.63 -36.43
C VAL A 4 7.06 -25.99 -35.84
N LYS A 5 6.09 -26.05 -34.91
CA LYS A 5 5.44 -27.30 -34.51
C LYS A 5 3.94 -27.03 -34.46
N SER A 6 3.17 -27.84 -35.19
CA SER A 6 1.70 -27.86 -35.15
C SER A 6 0.96 -26.65 -35.75
N GLY A 7 1.44 -26.08 -36.87
CA GLY A 7 0.66 -25.10 -37.65
C GLY A 7 0.46 -23.73 -37.00
N LEU A 8 1.08 -23.48 -35.85
CA LEU A 8 1.12 -22.16 -35.20
C LEU A 8 2.39 -21.43 -35.64
N GLN A 9 2.21 -20.35 -36.39
CA GLN A 9 3.28 -19.44 -36.77
C GLN A 9 3.49 -18.44 -35.63
N ILE A 10 4.52 -18.67 -34.82
CA ILE A 10 4.92 -17.76 -33.75
C ILE A 10 6.01 -16.85 -34.31
N SER A 11 5.68 -15.57 -34.51
CA SER A 11 6.64 -14.51 -34.83
C SER A 11 6.86 -13.62 -33.60
N PRO A 12 8.07 -13.06 -33.41
CA PRO A 12 8.31 -12.05 -32.39
C PRO A 12 7.36 -10.86 -32.58
N LEU A 13 6.61 -10.51 -31.55
CA LEU A 13 5.82 -9.28 -31.52
C LEU A 13 6.75 -8.14 -31.11
N ASP A 14 7.00 -7.21 -32.04
CA ASP A 14 7.77 -6.00 -31.74
C ASP A 14 6.89 -5.01 -30.96
N ILE A 15 6.96 -5.11 -29.64
CA ILE A 15 6.21 -4.27 -28.69
C ILE A 15 6.83 -2.88 -28.51
N SER A 16 7.99 -2.59 -29.12
CA SER A 16 8.66 -1.28 -29.01
C SER A 16 7.85 -0.11 -29.55
N ARG A 17 6.79 -0.39 -30.32
CA ARG A 17 5.86 0.61 -30.87
C ARG A 17 4.57 0.80 -30.05
N PHE A 18 4.37 0.00 -29.00
CA PHE A 18 3.14 0.00 -28.19
C PHE A 18 3.32 0.59 -26.78
N SER A 19 4.53 0.99 -26.39
CA SER A 19 4.78 1.64 -25.11
C SER A 19 5.77 2.80 -25.28
N GLU A 20 5.34 4.03 -24.98
CA GLU A 20 6.28 4.98 -24.39
C GLU A 20 6.67 4.42 -23.01
N GLU A 21 7.95 4.45 -22.69
CA GLU A 21 8.50 3.84 -21.48
C GLU A 21 8.04 4.66 -20.24
N VAL A 22 6.84 4.38 -19.76
CA VAL A 22 6.35 4.86 -18.47
C VAL A 22 7.09 4.07 -17.41
N HIS A 23 8.05 4.71 -16.74
CA HIS A 23 8.83 4.09 -15.68
C HIS A 23 7.93 3.90 -14.44
N CYS A 24 7.16 2.82 -14.42
CA CYS A 24 6.37 2.37 -13.29
C CYS A 24 7.28 1.55 -12.36
N GLU A 25 7.50 2.02 -11.13
CA GLU A 25 8.19 1.21 -10.12
C GLU A 25 7.17 0.21 -9.56
N VAL A 26 7.12 -0.96 -10.20
CA VAL A 26 6.34 -2.10 -9.70
C VAL A 26 7.14 -2.75 -8.58
N CYS A 27 6.73 -2.56 -7.34
CA CYS A 27 7.40 -3.16 -6.19
C CYS A 27 6.63 -4.42 -5.77
N GLY A 28 7.23 -5.59 -5.96
CA GLY A 28 6.73 -6.85 -5.41
C GLY A 28 7.28 -7.07 -4.00
N ILE A 29 6.41 -7.30 -3.02
CA ILE A 29 6.82 -7.57 -1.63
C ILE A 29 6.81 -9.08 -1.40
N ARG A 30 7.99 -9.67 -1.14
CA ARG A 30 8.12 -11.07 -0.68
C ARG A 30 7.85 -11.13 0.81
N VAL A 31 6.91 -12.00 1.20
CA VAL A 31 6.44 -12.11 2.57
C VAL A 31 6.90 -13.43 3.19
N THR A 32 7.54 -13.38 4.36
CA THR A 32 8.09 -14.56 5.05
C THR A 32 7.56 -14.79 6.48
N THR A 33 6.67 -13.95 7.03
CA THR A 33 6.19 -14.05 8.44
C THR A 33 4.71 -13.69 8.61
N GLN A 34 4.02 -14.26 9.60
CA GLN A 34 2.58 -14.61 9.48
C GLN A 34 1.48 -13.64 9.95
N ASN A 35 1.69 -12.53 10.69
CA ASN A 35 0.51 -11.85 11.33
C ASN A 35 0.29 -10.34 11.11
N HIS A 36 1.19 -9.58 10.47
CA HIS A 36 1.01 -8.12 10.24
C HIS A 36 1.47 -7.65 8.86
N ILE A 37 1.44 -8.56 7.89
CA ILE A 37 2.09 -8.43 6.59
C ILE A 37 1.56 -7.22 5.80
N LEU A 38 0.23 -7.16 5.64
CA LEU A 38 -0.39 -6.16 4.79
C LEU A 38 -0.19 -4.75 5.39
N TYR A 39 -0.28 -4.62 6.71
CA TYR A 39 0.00 -3.35 7.39
C TYR A 39 1.44 -2.89 7.15
N ASN A 40 2.43 -3.75 7.39
CA ASN A 40 3.85 -3.39 7.21
C ASN A 40 4.18 -3.06 5.75
N ALA A 41 3.57 -3.78 4.81
CA ALA A 41 3.69 -3.49 3.38
C ALA A 41 3.13 -2.12 3.02
N LEU A 42 1.92 -1.81 3.50
CA LEU A 42 1.27 -0.53 3.29
C LEU A 42 2.02 0.63 3.97
N GLU A 43 2.55 0.42 5.17
CA GLU A 43 3.41 1.39 5.87
C GLU A 43 4.69 1.66 5.09
N TYR A 44 5.36 0.60 4.59
CA TYR A 44 6.57 0.74 3.80
C TYR A 44 6.35 1.54 2.51
N CYS A 45 5.26 1.25 1.79
CA CYS A 45 4.89 1.90 0.53
C CYS A 45 4.41 3.34 0.76
N SER A 46 3.47 3.56 1.67
CA SER A 46 2.94 4.90 1.99
C SER A 46 4.02 5.87 2.45
N ALA A 47 5.06 5.38 3.12
CA ALA A 47 6.18 6.21 3.52
C ALA A 47 7.12 6.60 2.35
N ARG A 48 6.88 6.13 1.12
CA ARG A 48 7.72 6.37 -0.06
C ARG A 48 6.95 6.94 -1.23
N THR A 49 5.64 6.72 -1.31
CA THR A 49 4.83 7.07 -2.48
C THR A 49 3.61 7.88 -2.08
N ASP A 50 3.37 8.99 -2.77
CA ASP A 50 2.19 9.82 -2.55
C ASP A 50 0.92 9.14 -3.08
N VAL A 51 1.03 8.42 -4.22
CA VAL A 51 -0.08 7.67 -4.82
C VAL A 51 0.28 6.19 -4.95
N MET A 52 -0.66 5.33 -4.56
CA MET A 52 -0.50 3.88 -4.55
C MET A 52 -1.73 3.21 -5.15
N PHE A 53 -1.49 2.20 -5.97
CA PHE A 53 -2.48 1.25 -6.47
C PHE A 53 -2.06 -0.15 -6.02
N LEU A 54 -2.82 -0.75 -5.11
CA LEU A 54 -2.65 -2.13 -4.68
C LEU A 54 -3.71 -3.00 -5.37
N CYS A 55 -3.27 -3.95 -6.18
CA CYS A 55 -4.15 -4.84 -6.93
C CYS A 55 -3.97 -6.29 -6.50
N GLY A 56 -5.07 -7.03 -6.40
CA GLY A 56 -5.00 -8.48 -6.16
C GLY A 56 -6.21 -9.07 -5.43
N ASP A 57 -6.19 -10.39 -5.27
CA ASP A 57 -7.16 -11.14 -4.50
C ASP A 57 -6.78 -11.14 -3.01
N LEU A 58 -7.61 -10.51 -2.17
CA LEU A 58 -7.41 -10.49 -0.71
C LEU A 58 -8.21 -11.58 0.01
N ASN A 59 -9.02 -12.36 -0.71
CA ASN A 59 -9.93 -13.37 -0.18
C ASN A 59 -10.90 -12.87 0.90
N VAL A 60 -11.10 -11.56 0.99
CA VAL A 60 -12.13 -10.92 1.82
C VAL A 60 -13.29 -10.57 0.90
N ASN A 61 -14.53 -10.93 1.25
CA ASN A 61 -15.70 -10.53 0.45
C ASN A 61 -16.20 -9.14 0.85
N TYR A 62 -15.89 -8.13 0.04
CA TYR A 62 -16.29 -6.75 0.36
C TYR A 62 -17.80 -6.50 0.32
N LEU A 63 -18.56 -7.37 -0.38
CA LEU A 63 -20.02 -7.26 -0.47
C LEU A 63 -20.74 -7.72 0.81
N ASP A 64 -20.07 -8.46 1.69
CA ASP A 64 -20.65 -8.89 2.97
C ASP A 64 -20.54 -7.78 4.01
N SER A 65 -21.61 -6.99 4.18
CA SER A 65 -21.68 -5.90 5.15
C SER A 65 -21.60 -6.34 6.61
N CYS A 66 -21.86 -7.62 6.90
CA CYS A 66 -21.86 -8.16 8.25
C CYS A 66 -20.51 -8.79 8.62
N SER A 67 -19.61 -8.99 7.64
CA SER A 67 -18.30 -9.61 7.87
C SER A 67 -17.38 -8.75 8.74
N ASN A 68 -16.76 -9.39 9.73
CA ASN A 68 -15.69 -8.78 10.53
C ASN A 68 -14.42 -8.55 9.69
N ASP A 69 -14.10 -9.46 8.76
CA ASP A 69 -12.93 -9.33 7.90
C ASP A 69 -13.04 -8.11 6.99
N ARG A 70 -14.26 -7.82 6.50
CA ARG A 70 -14.52 -6.58 5.74
C ARG A 70 -14.26 -5.35 6.60
N LYS A 71 -14.71 -5.33 7.86
CA LYS A 71 -14.50 -4.18 8.75
C LYS A 71 -13.02 -3.98 9.03
N LEU A 72 -12.31 -5.04 9.41
CA LEU A 72 -10.86 -5.00 9.65
C LEU A 72 -10.09 -4.52 8.41
N LEU A 73 -10.45 -5.01 7.22
CA LEU A 73 -9.87 -4.55 5.97
C LEU A 73 -10.18 -3.06 5.74
N SER A 74 -11.43 -2.63 5.94
CA SER A 74 -11.81 -1.23 5.78
C SER A 74 -11.07 -0.29 6.73
N ASP A 75 -10.90 -0.70 7.99
CA ASP A 75 -10.17 0.07 9.01
C ASP A 75 -8.70 0.18 8.62
N LEU A 76 -8.09 -0.93 8.21
CA LEU A 76 -6.71 -0.97 7.72
C LEU A 76 -6.49 -0.05 6.51
N LEU A 77 -7.38 -0.11 5.51
CA LEU A 77 -7.30 0.75 4.33
C LEU A 77 -7.47 2.23 4.69
N GLY A 78 -8.36 2.52 5.65
CA GLY A 78 -8.56 3.86 6.19
C GLY A 78 -7.29 4.46 6.81
N CYS A 79 -6.46 3.65 7.47
CA CYS A 79 -5.17 4.10 8.02
C CYS A 79 -4.20 4.63 6.94
N PHE A 80 -4.35 4.19 5.68
CA PHE A 80 -3.48 4.56 4.57
C PHE A 80 -4.19 5.39 3.50
N ASN A 81 -5.38 5.93 3.81
CA ASN A 81 -6.24 6.67 2.88
C ASN A 81 -6.54 5.89 1.59
N LEU A 82 -6.57 4.56 1.67
CA LEU A 82 -6.89 3.69 0.53
C LEU A 82 -8.39 3.45 0.45
N THR A 83 -8.89 3.44 -0.77
CA THR A 83 -10.30 3.17 -1.08
C THR A 83 -10.44 2.04 -2.09
N VAL A 84 -11.56 1.32 -2.02
CA VAL A 84 -11.89 0.27 -3.00
C VAL A 84 -12.42 0.94 -4.26
N SER A 85 -11.73 0.73 -5.39
CA SER A 85 -12.02 1.44 -6.64
C SER A 85 -13.32 1.03 -7.33
N SER A 86 -13.82 -0.19 -7.09
CA SER A 86 -15.06 -0.69 -7.66
C SER A 86 -15.74 -1.64 -6.69
N LEU A 87 -17.06 -1.54 -6.57
CA LEU A 87 -17.91 -2.44 -5.79
C LEU A 87 -18.55 -3.54 -6.64
N LEU A 88 -18.18 -3.66 -7.92
CA LEU A 88 -18.70 -4.73 -8.78
C LEU A 88 -18.10 -6.08 -8.37
N PRO A 89 -18.92 -7.15 -8.33
CA PRO A 89 -18.45 -8.48 -7.98
C PRO A 89 -17.43 -9.01 -8.99
N THR A 90 -16.39 -9.65 -8.47
CA THR A 90 -15.30 -10.21 -9.29
C THR A 90 -15.36 -11.71 -9.36
N ARG A 91 -16.14 -12.36 -8.50
CA ARG A 91 -16.43 -13.80 -8.61
C ARG A 91 -17.93 -14.00 -8.64
N VAL A 92 -18.42 -14.73 -9.62
CA VAL A 92 -19.84 -15.08 -9.74
C VAL A 92 -19.94 -16.57 -10.01
N PHE A 93 -20.63 -17.30 -9.14
CA PHE A 93 -20.79 -18.74 -9.27
C PHE A 93 -22.21 -19.19 -8.98
N LEU A 94 -22.60 -20.30 -9.58
CA LEU A 94 -23.85 -20.99 -9.33
C LEU A 94 -23.60 -22.04 -8.25
N ASN A 95 -24.32 -21.96 -7.13
CA ASN A 95 -24.18 -22.97 -6.08
C ASN A 95 -24.92 -24.27 -6.44
N SER A 96 -24.76 -25.30 -5.61
CA SER A 96 -25.36 -26.63 -5.80
C SER A 96 -26.89 -26.65 -5.82
N VAL A 97 -27.55 -25.56 -5.39
CA VAL A 97 -29.02 -25.40 -5.36
C VAL A 97 -29.50 -24.50 -6.51
N GLY A 98 -28.62 -24.18 -7.47
CA GLY A 98 -28.98 -23.35 -8.63
C GLY A 98 -29.15 -21.87 -8.29
N LYS A 99 -28.67 -21.40 -7.13
CA LYS A 99 -28.68 -19.98 -6.77
C LYS A 99 -27.36 -19.33 -7.16
N THR A 100 -27.44 -18.25 -7.93
CA THR A 100 -26.29 -17.42 -8.26
C THR A 100 -25.85 -16.63 -7.03
N THR A 101 -24.57 -16.74 -6.71
CA THR A 101 -23.91 -15.98 -5.65
C THR A 101 -22.74 -15.18 -6.24
N SER A 102 -22.54 -13.97 -5.72
CA SER A 102 -21.51 -13.06 -6.18
C SER A 102 -20.65 -12.59 -5.01
N ALA A 103 -19.34 -12.56 -5.20
CA ALA A 103 -18.38 -12.09 -4.21
C ALA A 103 -17.43 -11.05 -4.85
N LYS A 104 -16.97 -10.11 -4.03
CA LYS A 104 -15.94 -9.14 -4.39
C LYS A 104 -14.66 -9.52 -3.66
N LEU A 105 -13.79 -10.26 -4.33
CA LEU A 105 -12.56 -10.83 -3.75
C LEU A 105 -11.29 -10.20 -4.32
N ASP A 106 -11.37 -9.70 -5.56
CA ASP A 106 -10.27 -9.05 -6.25
C ASP A 106 -10.41 -7.54 -6.14
N TYR A 107 -9.32 -6.85 -5.87
CA TYR A 107 -9.32 -5.44 -5.52
C TYR A 107 -8.41 -4.62 -6.43
N VAL A 108 -8.80 -3.36 -6.59
CA VAL A 108 -7.89 -2.25 -6.93
C VAL A 108 -8.10 -1.24 -5.81
N LEU A 109 -7.10 -1.10 -4.96
CA LEU A 109 -7.10 -0.24 -3.79
C LEU A 109 -6.21 0.96 -4.08
N THR A 110 -6.73 2.17 -3.90
CA THR A 110 -5.95 3.37 -4.20
C THR A 110 -6.33 4.57 -3.37
N ASN A 111 -5.36 5.47 -3.19
CA ASN A 111 -5.54 6.82 -2.66
C ASN A 111 -5.48 7.89 -3.78
N ALA A 112 -5.44 7.48 -5.05
CA ALA A 112 -5.54 8.35 -6.20
C ALA A 112 -6.93 9.01 -6.29
N GLU A 113 -6.98 10.19 -6.92
CA GLU A 113 -8.24 10.87 -7.20
C GLU A 113 -8.99 10.16 -8.35
N ARG A 114 -10.34 10.22 -8.32
CA ARG A 114 -11.21 9.43 -9.21
C ARG A 114 -11.10 9.80 -10.70
N ASP A 115 -10.60 10.98 -11.00
CA ASP A 115 -10.34 11.47 -12.35
C ASP A 115 -8.96 11.05 -12.89
N GLN A 116 -8.11 10.46 -12.04
CA GLN A 116 -6.78 9.98 -12.42
C GLN A 116 -6.80 8.57 -12.99
N PHE A 117 -7.89 7.82 -12.81
CA PHE A 117 -7.98 6.41 -13.21
C PHE A 117 -9.41 5.95 -13.47
N GLU A 118 -9.54 4.88 -14.25
CA GLU A 118 -10.77 4.15 -14.49
C GLU A 118 -10.61 2.67 -14.13
N VAL A 119 -11.64 2.08 -13.54
CA VAL A 119 -11.67 0.65 -13.21
C VAL A 119 -12.92 0.01 -13.79
N GLU A 120 -12.70 -1.06 -14.56
CA GLU A 120 -13.75 -1.87 -15.18
C GLU A 120 -13.60 -3.33 -14.73
N VAL A 121 -14.73 -4.02 -14.55
CA VAL A 121 -14.76 -5.47 -14.32
C VAL A 121 -15.25 -6.15 -15.60
N VAL A 122 -14.37 -6.94 -16.22
CA VAL A 122 -14.59 -7.56 -17.53
C VAL A 122 -14.83 -9.06 -17.37
N GLU A 123 -15.95 -9.53 -17.93
CA GLU A 123 -16.26 -10.96 -18.01
C GLU A 123 -15.52 -11.58 -19.20
N ALA A 124 -14.46 -12.32 -18.91
CA ALA A 124 -13.67 -13.01 -19.94
C ALA A 124 -14.07 -14.48 -20.11
N ASN A 125 -14.83 -15.06 -19.18
CA ASN A 125 -15.14 -16.50 -19.13
C ASN A 125 -13.88 -17.41 -19.17
N LEU A 126 -12.73 -16.93 -18.70
CA LEU A 126 -11.47 -17.68 -18.65
C LEU A 126 -11.21 -18.32 -17.28
N SER A 127 -11.92 -17.86 -16.24
CA SER A 127 -11.82 -18.28 -14.85
C SER A 127 -13.18 -18.07 -14.18
N ASP A 128 -13.36 -18.60 -12.97
CA ASP A 128 -14.48 -18.22 -12.10
C ASP A 128 -14.33 -16.81 -11.51
N HIS A 129 -13.16 -16.18 -11.71
CA HIS A 129 -12.90 -14.77 -11.47
C HIS A 129 -13.00 -13.95 -12.77
N LYS A 130 -13.60 -12.77 -12.66
CA LYS A 130 -13.64 -11.72 -13.67
C LYS A 130 -12.35 -10.92 -13.65
N ILE A 131 -11.97 -10.41 -14.80
CA ILE A 131 -10.78 -9.56 -14.94
C ILE A 131 -11.12 -8.17 -14.38
N ILE A 132 -10.18 -7.57 -13.65
CA ILE A 132 -10.23 -6.13 -13.36
C ILE A 132 -9.27 -5.42 -14.32
N LYS A 133 -9.81 -4.51 -15.13
CA LYS A 133 -9.04 -3.60 -15.96
C LYS A 133 -8.91 -2.26 -15.23
N LEU A 134 -7.67 -1.78 -15.12
CA LEU A 134 -7.33 -0.48 -14.55
C LEU A 134 -6.69 0.36 -15.66
N ASP A 135 -7.32 1.48 -16.01
CA ASP A 135 -6.79 2.46 -16.94
C ASP A 135 -6.31 3.69 -16.14
N LEU A 136 -5.10 4.18 -16.42
CA LEU A 136 -4.56 5.38 -15.80
C LEU A 136 -4.76 6.57 -16.76
N LEU A 137 -5.58 7.53 -16.37
CA LEU A 137 -6.04 8.62 -17.24
C LEU A 137 -5.06 9.79 -17.28
N SER A 138 -4.35 10.03 -16.18
CA SER A 138 -3.38 11.13 -16.05
C SER A 138 -2.08 10.62 -15.45
N VAL A 139 -1.18 10.10 -16.31
CA VAL A 139 0.20 9.85 -15.92
C VAL A 139 0.98 11.14 -16.16
N PHE A 140 1.09 12.00 -15.16
CA PHE A 140 2.12 13.05 -15.22
C PHE A 140 3.48 12.34 -15.11
N LEU A 141 4.10 12.09 -16.26
CA LEU A 141 5.50 11.68 -16.35
C LEU A 141 6.36 12.83 -15.82
N LEU A 142 6.47 12.95 -14.51
CA LEU A 142 7.47 13.83 -13.91
C LEU A 142 8.83 13.15 -14.13
N PRO A 143 9.80 13.83 -14.76
CA PRO A 143 11.15 13.29 -14.87
C PRO A 143 11.67 13.00 -13.46
N LEU A 144 12.15 11.78 -13.24
CA LEU A 144 12.76 11.39 -11.98
C LEU A 144 13.87 12.39 -11.62
N PRO A 145 13.87 13.00 -10.43
CA PRO A 145 15.04 13.72 -9.98
C PRO A 145 16.19 12.72 -9.88
N ILE A 146 17.26 12.98 -10.63
CA ILE A 146 18.51 12.18 -10.68
C ILE A 146 19.15 12.05 -9.28
N SER A 147 18.69 12.83 -8.29
CA SER A 147 19.11 12.73 -6.89
C SER A 147 18.18 11.82 -6.08
N SER A 148 18.75 10.84 -5.38
CA SER A 148 18.03 10.05 -4.38
C SER A 148 17.21 10.96 -3.45
N PRO A 149 15.90 10.71 -3.29
CA PRO A 149 15.06 11.57 -2.48
C PRO A 149 15.60 11.58 -1.05
N LEU A 150 15.84 12.78 -0.52
CA LEU A 150 16.11 12.95 0.91
C LEU A 150 14.83 12.60 1.64
N LYS A 151 14.88 11.55 2.47
CA LYS A 151 13.78 11.19 3.36
C LYS A 151 14.14 11.62 4.78
N SER A 152 13.21 12.28 5.44
CA SER A 152 13.32 12.61 6.86
C SER A 152 12.91 11.38 7.67
N VAL A 153 13.85 10.78 8.40
CA VAL A 153 13.62 9.58 9.22
C VAL A 153 14.18 9.77 10.62
N ARG A 154 13.60 9.10 11.61
CA ARG A 154 14.21 8.96 12.94
C ARG A 154 15.06 7.70 12.97
N ILE A 155 16.32 7.84 13.35
CA ILE A 155 17.23 6.69 13.48
C ILE A 155 17.11 6.18 14.91
N ILE A 156 16.44 5.05 15.09
CA ILE A 156 16.29 4.38 16.38
C ILE A 156 17.39 3.32 16.50
N ASN A 157 18.28 3.49 17.47
CA ASN A 157 19.30 2.53 17.86
C ASN A 157 19.46 2.51 19.39
N ASP A 158 20.30 1.63 19.91
CA ASP A 158 20.50 1.47 21.35
C ASP A 158 20.92 2.79 22.03
N SER A 159 21.73 3.60 21.37
CA SER A 159 22.13 4.91 21.93
C SER A 159 20.95 5.86 22.02
N SER A 160 20.16 6.02 20.95
CA SER A 160 19.02 6.94 20.95
C SER A 160 17.90 6.47 21.91
N LEU A 161 17.70 5.15 22.00
CA LEU A 161 16.75 4.55 22.94
C LEU A 161 17.21 4.73 24.38
N ASN A 162 18.49 4.52 24.69
CA ASN A 162 19.03 4.74 26.02
C ASN A 162 18.93 6.21 26.44
N SER A 163 19.20 7.16 25.53
CA SER A 163 18.96 8.58 25.77
C SER A 163 17.49 8.87 26.06
N PHE A 164 16.58 8.32 25.25
CA PHE A 164 15.12 8.47 25.44
C PHE A 164 14.66 7.93 26.79
N VAL A 165 15.07 6.71 27.17
CA VAL A 165 14.74 6.09 28.45
C VAL A 165 15.32 6.90 29.62
N THR A 166 16.57 7.37 29.50
CA THR A 166 17.22 8.17 30.55
C THR A 166 16.50 9.50 30.74
N MET A 167 16.10 10.15 29.64
CA MET A 167 15.36 11.40 29.68
C MET A 167 13.99 11.21 30.35
N LEU A 168 13.24 10.17 29.96
CA LEU A 168 11.96 9.86 30.60
C LEU A 168 12.11 9.49 32.07
N ALA A 169 13.15 8.74 32.44
CA ALA A 169 13.42 8.40 33.83
C ALA A 169 13.74 9.62 34.70
N GLY A 170 14.29 10.68 34.12
CA GLY A 170 14.55 11.96 34.78
C GLY A 170 13.38 12.96 34.69
N THR A 171 12.30 12.63 34.00
CA THR A 171 11.17 13.56 33.81
C THR A 171 10.24 13.54 35.01
N ASP A 172 9.79 14.72 35.45
CA ASP A 172 8.78 14.84 36.51
C ASP A 172 7.38 14.59 35.95
N PHE A 173 6.71 13.56 36.48
CA PHE A 173 5.36 13.18 36.12
C PHE A 173 4.29 13.75 37.06
N ALA A 174 4.63 14.60 38.04
CA ALA A 174 3.69 15.19 38.99
C ALA A 174 2.50 15.89 38.30
N ALA A 175 2.73 16.52 37.14
CA ALA A 175 1.68 17.17 36.34
C ALA A 175 0.60 16.19 35.84
N LEU A 176 0.94 14.91 35.61
CA LEU A 176 -0.05 13.88 35.25
C LEU A 176 -0.98 13.56 36.41
N TYR A 177 -0.43 13.47 37.62
CA TYR A 177 -1.20 13.11 38.81
C TYR A 177 -1.99 14.29 39.40
N SER A 178 -1.70 15.51 38.96
CA SER A 178 -2.33 16.74 39.45
C SER A 178 -3.66 17.05 38.74
N ASN A 179 -3.99 16.34 37.66
CA ASN A 179 -5.21 16.53 36.90
C ASN A 179 -6.15 15.34 37.14
N SER A 180 -7.46 15.59 37.17
CA SER A 180 -8.50 14.55 37.29
C SER A 180 -9.18 14.22 35.96
N ASP A 181 -8.98 15.05 34.95
CA ASP A 181 -9.56 14.89 33.62
C ASP A 181 -8.66 13.99 32.77
N ILE A 182 -9.21 12.87 32.32
CA ILE A 182 -8.47 11.83 31.60
C ILE A 182 -7.95 12.32 30.23
N ASP A 183 -8.67 13.20 29.56
CA ASP A 183 -8.27 13.72 28.25
C ASP A 183 -7.07 14.68 28.41
N ILE A 184 -7.09 15.48 29.47
CA ILE A 184 -5.98 16.36 29.83
C ILE A 184 -4.74 15.54 30.22
N ILE A 185 -4.90 14.50 31.03
CA ILE A 185 -3.81 13.61 31.43
C ILE A 185 -3.19 12.95 30.20
N PHE A 186 -4.01 12.40 29.29
CA PHE A 186 -3.53 11.78 28.06
C PHE A 186 -2.76 12.77 27.18
N LYS A 187 -3.29 14.00 27.03
CA LYS A 187 -2.61 15.05 26.28
C LYS A 187 -1.24 15.38 26.88
N ILE A 188 -1.15 15.60 28.19
CA ILE A 188 0.12 15.92 28.87
C ILE A 188 1.12 14.77 28.68
N PHE A 189 0.68 13.52 28.84
CA PHE A 189 1.54 12.35 28.65
C PHE A 189 2.05 12.24 27.21
N SER A 190 1.15 12.43 26.23
CA SER A 190 1.49 12.41 24.81
C SER A 190 2.49 13.52 24.46
N ASP A 191 2.26 14.75 24.93
CA ASP A 191 3.15 15.89 24.69
C ASP A 191 4.55 15.64 25.26
N LEU A 192 4.63 15.04 26.45
CA LEU A 192 5.89 14.68 27.12
C LEU A 192 6.66 13.62 26.32
N LEU A 193 6.01 12.53 25.93
CA LEU A 193 6.62 11.49 25.09
C LEU A 193 7.09 12.06 23.75
N GLN A 194 6.29 12.91 23.13
CA GLN A 194 6.61 13.50 21.85
C GLN A 194 7.82 14.45 21.95
N SER A 195 7.88 15.27 23.00
CA SER A 195 9.03 16.12 23.31
C SER A 195 10.29 15.27 23.49
N ALA A 196 10.21 14.19 24.27
CA ALA A 196 11.33 13.27 24.47
C ALA A 196 11.79 12.61 23.16
N MET A 197 10.86 12.25 22.29
CA MET A 197 11.17 11.72 20.96
C MET A 197 11.85 12.75 20.06
N TYR A 198 11.40 14.02 20.08
CA TYR A 198 12.03 15.10 19.30
C TYR A 198 13.45 15.39 19.75
N GLU A 199 13.70 15.34 21.05
CA GLU A 199 15.00 15.63 21.64
C GLU A 199 15.99 14.47 21.47
N CYS A 200 15.58 13.25 21.80
CA CYS A 200 16.47 12.08 21.81
C CYS A 200 16.62 11.40 20.44
N ILE A 201 15.59 11.48 19.60
CA ILE A 201 15.56 10.78 18.31
C ILE A 201 15.18 11.76 17.19
N PRO A 202 15.92 12.87 16.99
CA PRO A 202 15.54 13.90 16.04
C PRO A 202 15.44 13.34 14.61
N LEU A 203 14.59 13.96 13.81
CA LEU A 203 14.48 13.67 12.40
C LEU A 203 15.81 14.00 11.70
N LYS A 204 16.30 13.06 10.89
CA LYS A 204 17.50 13.19 10.09
C LYS A 204 17.15 12.95 8.63
N ASN A 205 17.68 13.80 7.76
CA ASN A 205 17.59 13.57 6.32
C ASN A 205 18.60 12.50 5.93
N VAL A 206 18.11 11.36 5.47
CA VAL A 206 18.95 10.27 4.94
C VAL A 206 18.77 10.17 3.43
N ARG A 207 19.88 9.89 2.75
CA ARG A 207 19.86 9.47 1.34
C ARG A 207 19.58 7.97 1.30
N LEU A 208 18.50 7.58 0.64
CA LEU A 208 18.22 6.17 0.41
C LEU A 208 19.14 5.65 -0.70
N SER A 209 19.82 4.53 -0.46
CA SER A 209 20.42 3.73 -1.52
C SER A 209 19.33 2.82 -2.09
N VAL A 210 19.07 2.91 -3.39
CA VAL A 210 18.15 1.98 -4.07
C VAL A 210 18.87 0.62 -4.17
N GLN A 211 18.44 -0.36 -3.39
CA GLN A 211 18.83 -1.77 -3.58
C GLN A 211 17.69 -2.47 -4.30
N TYR A 212 17.98 -3.01 -5.49
CA TYR A 212 17.08 -3.87 -6.24
C TYR A 212 17.15 -5.29 -5.67
N GLY A 213 16.04 -5.83 -5.17
CA GLY A 213 15.93 -7.16 -4.59
C GLY A 213 14.88 -8.03 -5.29
N ASP A 214 15.13 -9.34 -5.32
CA ASP A 214 14.46 -10.37 -6.12
C ASP A 214 12.97 -10.67 -5.77
N TRP A 215 12.24 -11.09 -6.80
CA TRP A 215 10.78 -11.01 -7.00
C TRP A 215 9.94 -12.20 -6.47
N ILE A 216 8.73 -11.92 -5.95
CA ILE A 216 7.52 -12.78 -6.00
C ILE A 216 6.29 -11.85 -6.19
N ALA A 217 5.31 -12.26 -7.01
CA ALA A 217 4.26 -11.40 -7.56
C ALA A 217 3.06 -11.12 -6.61
N PHE A 218 3.04 -9.90 -6.07
CA PHE A 218 1.82 -9.10 -5.81
C PHE A 218 1.99 -7.82 -6.63
N MET A 219 0.97 -7.40 -7.39
CA MET A 219 1.09 -6.21 -8.23
C MET A 219 0.71 -4.97 -7.40
N VAL A 220 1.70 -4.38 -6.74
CA VAL A 220 1.59 -3.01 -6.19
C VAL A 220 2.15 -2.06 -7.24
N ILE A 221 1.26 -1.34 -7.93
CA ILE A 221 1.63 -0.23 -8.79
C ILE A 221 1.75 1.00 -7.88
N SER A 222 2.96 1.38 -7.50
CA SER A 222 3.18 2.64 -6.80
C SER A 222 3.51 3.72 -7.82
N ILE A 223 2.71 4.79 -7.89
CA ILE A 223 2.96 5.91 -8.79
C ILE A 223 3.47 7.07 -7.95
N LEU A 224 4.77 7.33 -8.05
CA LEU A 224 5.43 8.45 -7.36
C LEU A 224 5.02 9.77 -8.01
N PHE A 225 4.06 10.47 -7.43
CA PHE A 225 3.98 11.92 -7.57
C PHE A 225 4.74 12.57 -6.41
N LYS A 226 5.34 13.73 -6.64
CA LYS A 226 6.01 14.51 -5.59
C LYS A 226 5.38 15.89 -5.57
N LYS A 227 4.87 16.29 -4.40
CA LYS A 227 4.32 17.63 -4.15
C LYS A 227 5.39 18.71 -4.38
N THR A 228 5.08 19.72 -5.19
CA THR A 228 5.84 20.99 -5.33
C THR A 228 5.74 21.82 -4.07
#